data_AF-A0AAN7BRM7-F1
#
_entry.id   AF-A0AAN7BRM7-F1
#
_cell.length_a   1.000
_cell.length_b   1.000
_cell.length_c   1.000
_cell.angle_alpha   90.00
_cell.angle_beta   90.00
_cell.angle_gamma   90.00
#
_symmetry.space_group_name_H-M   'P 1'
#
loop_
_entity.id
_entity.type
_entity.pdbx_description
1 polymer ?
#
loop_
_entity_poly.entity_id
_entity_poly.type
_entity_poly.pdbx_seq_one_letter_code
_entity_poly.pdbx_strand_id
1 'polypeptide(L)' 'PKKSDTQVRSEFNQYYLQRATKEFAEDLDKVRSADDFKRDDSAGIQMLIAALQQGTKMFSLEDMRRVV' A
#
# COMPACT_ATOMS: atom_id res chain seq x y z
N PRO A 1 -2.07 -17.40 -21.47
CA PRO A 1 -1.24 -18.07 -20.43
C PRO A 1 -1.71 -17.65 -19.02
N LYS A 2 -1.82 -18.59 -18.07
CA LYS A 2 -2.18 -18.27 -16.68
C LYS A 2 -0.97 -17.62 -16.00
N LYS A 3 -1.16 -16.46 -15.35
CA LYS A 3 -0.09 -15.76 -14.62
C LYS A 3 0.47 -16.66 -13.52
N SER A 4 1.79 -16.62 -13.31
CA SER A 4 2.44 -17.26 -12.17
C SER A 4 2.10 -16.55 -10.86
N ASP A 5 2.26 -17.24 -9.74
CA ASP A 5 1.95 -16.73 -8.41
C ASP A 5 2.74 -15.46 -8.08
N THR A 6 4.01 -15.40 -8.50
CA THR A 6 4.86 -14.21 -8.34
C THR A 6 4.35 -13.04 -9.16
N GLN A 7 3.92 -13.28 -10.41
CA GLN A 7 3.35 -12.22 -11.27
C GLN A 7 2.05 -11.68 -10.69
N VAL A 8 1.15 -12.57 -10.23
CA VAL A 8 -0.10 -12.17 -9.57
C VAL A 8 0.18 -11.28 -8.36
N ARG A 9 1.10 -11.68 -7.47
CA ARG A 9 1.45 -10.88 -6.28
C ARG A 9 2.02 -9.52 -6.66
N SER A 10 2.93 -9.48 -7.63
CA SER A 10 3.57 -8.22 -8.04
C SER A 10 2.55 -7.23 -8.63
N GLU A 11 1.72 -7.69 -9.56
CA GLU A 11 0.72 -6.85 -10.21
C GLU A 11 -0.36 -6.40 -9.22
N PHE A 12 -0.82 -7.31 -8.36
CA PHE A 12 -1.78 -6.97 -7.31
C PHE A 12 -1.22 -5.95 -6.33
N ASN A 13 0.03 -6.10 -5.88
CA ASN A 13 0.65 -5.16 -4.95
C ASN A 13 0.75 -3.75 -5.57
N GLN A 14 1.12 -3.65 -6.85
CA GLN A 14 1.15 -2.37 -7.56
C GLN A 14 -0.25 -1.76 -7.67
N TYR A 15 -1.25 -2.56 -8.06
CA TYR A 15 -2.64 -2.13 -8.15
C TYR A 15 -3.18 -1.66 -6.79
N TYR A 16 -2.97 -2.45 -5.73
CA TYR A 16 -3.41 -2.14 -4.37
C TYR A 16 -2.78 -0.84 -3.87
N LEU A 17 -1.46 -0.69 -3.99
CA LEU A 17 -0.76 0.51 -3.51
C LEU A 17 -1.19 1.76 -4.27
N GLN A 18 -1.37 1.67 -5.60
CA GLN A 18 -1.88 2.80 -6.39
C GLN A 18 -3.29 3.19 -5.94
N ARG A 19 -4.16 2.20 -5.73
CA ARG A 19 -5.55 2.45 -5.35
C ARG A 19 -5.66 2.97 -3.91
N ALA A 20 -4.96 2.38 -2.97
CA ALA A 20 -4.93 2.81 -1.57
C ALA A 20 -4.38 4.24 -1.42
N THR A 21 -3.28 4.57 -2.11
CA THR A 21 -2.72 5.94 -2.06
C THR A 21 -3.65 6.97 -2.71
N LYS A 22 -4.40 6.58 -3.75
CA LYS A 22 -5.39 7.46 -4.37
C LYS A 22 -6.64 7.65 -3.50
N GLU A 23 -7.19 6.57 -2.95
CA GLU A 23 -8.41 6.60 -2.13
C GLU A 23 -8.18 7.29 -0.78
N PHE A 24 -6.99 7.13 -0.20
CA PHE A 24 -6.63 7.79 1.07
C PHE A 24 -5.82 9.08 0.89
N ALA A 25 -5.76 9.67 -0.30
CA ALA A 25 -4.89 10.83 -0.57
C ALA A 25 -5.08 11.98 0.44
N GLU A 26 -6.34 12.36 0.71
CA GLU A 26 -6.66 13.42 1.68
C GLU A 26 -6.24 13.06 3.11
N ASP A 27 -6.44 11.81 3.52
CA ASP A 27 -6.10 11.37 4.87
C ASP A 27 -4.58 11.18 5.05
N LEU A 28 -3.88 10.74 4.01
CA LEU A 28 -2.42 10.68 3.98
C LEU A 28 -1.82 12.09 4.10
N ASP A 29 -2.40 13.08 3.43
CA ASP A 29 -1.98 14.48 3.57
C ASP A 29 -2.23 15.00 4.99
N LYS A 30 -3.38 14.68 5.60
CA LYS A 30 -3.64 15.02 7.02
C LYS A 30 -2.62 14.39 7.95
N VAL A 31 -2.39 13.08 7.85
CA VAL A 31 -1.41 12.34 8.66
C VAL A 31 -0.03 12.95 8.50
N ARG A 32 0.40 13.22 7.26
CA ARG A 32 1.69 13.84 6.96
C ARG A 32 1.82 15.25 7.54
N SER A 33 0.72 16.00 7.58
CA SER A 33 0.71 17.38 8.07
C SER A 33 0.64 17.50 9.60
N ALA A 34 0.33 16.39 10.30
CA ALA A 34 0.16 16.38 11.76
C ALA A 34 1.46 16.67 12.51
N ASP A 35 1.36 17.37 13.65
CA ASP A 35 2.51 17.87 14.40
C ASP A 35 3.34 16.76 15.06
N ASP A 36 2.72 15.64 15.39
CA ASP A 36 3.35 14.43 15.93
C ASP A 36 4.04 13.60 14.85
N PHE A 37 3.59 13.68 13.60
CA PHE A 37 4.22 13.03 12.45
C PHE A 37 5.57 13.68 12.08
N LYS A 38 5.73 14.99 12.33
CA LYS A 38 6.90 15.80 11.93
C LYS A 38 8.13 15.70 12.85
N ARG A 39 8.06 14.98 13.97
CA ARG A 39 9.19 14.92 14.93
C ARG A 39 10.41 14.19 14.37
N ASP A 40 10.22 13.34 13.36
CA ASP A 40 11.25 12.76 12.53
C ASP A 40 10.63 12.43 11.17
N ASP A 41 10.54 13.45 10.29
CA ASP A 41 9.91 13.36 8.95
C ASP A 41 10.40 12.14 8.16
N SER A 42 11.67 11.74 8.35
CA SER A 42 12.25 10.60 7.67
C SER A 42 11.74 9.27 8.21
N ALA A 43 11.63 9.12 9.52
CA ALA A 43 11.10 7.91 10.16
C ALA A 43 9.59 7.77 9.96
N GLY A 44 8.83 8.87 10.06
CA GLY A 44 7.37 8.88 9.87
C GLY A 44 6.96 8.45 8.45
N ILE A 45 7.64 8.97 7.42
CA ILE A 45 7.39 8.58 6.03
C ILE A 45 7.74 7.12 5.78
N GLN A 46 8.86 6.61 6.32
CA GLN A 46 9.22 5.19 6.17
C GLN A 46 8.21 4.27 6.87
N MET A 47 7.72 4.66 8.05
CA MET A 47 6.65 3.94 8.74
C MET A 47 5.37 3.90 7.91
N LEU A 48 4.97 5.04 7.31
CA LEU A 48 3.78 5.11 6.47
C LEU A 48 3.88 4.23 5.23
N ILE A 49 5.03 4.24 4.56
CA ILE A 49 5.32 3.36 3.42
C ILE A 49 5.21 1.88 3.84
N ALA A 50 5.83 1.52 4.97
CA ALA A 50 5.79 0.15 5.48
C ALA A 50 4.36 -0.30 5.81
N ALA A 51 3.54 0.58 6.40
CA ALA A 51 2.14 0.29 6.71
C ALA A 51 1.30 0.05 5.44
N LEU A 52 1.45 0.91 4.41
CA LEU A 52 0.78 0.73 3.12
C LEU A 52 1.18 -0.59 2.45
N GLN A 53 2.48 -0.93 2.46
CA GLN A 53 2.98 -2.20 1.93
C GLN A 53 2.46 -3.40 2.72
N GLN A 54 2.36 -3.30 4.06
CA GLN A 54 1.84 -4.37 4.91
C GLN A 54 0.39 -4.72 4.57
N GLY A 55 -0.43 -3.73 4.17
CA GLY A 55 -1.82 -3.95 3.76
C GLY A 55 -1.98 -4.97 2.62
N THR A 56 -0.98 -5.12 1.75
CA THR A 56 -0.99 -6.13 0.68
C THR A 56 -1.06 -7.57 1.19
N LYS A 57 -0.62 -7.82 2.44
CA LYS A 57 -0.61 -9.15 3.06
C LYS A 57 -1.99 -9.59 3.58
N MET A 58 -2.98 -8.71 3.55
CA MET A 58 -4.34 -9.01 4.01
C MET A 58 -5.14 -9.88 3.03
N PHE A 59 -4.65 -10.06 1.81
CA PHE A 59 -5.35 -10.77 0.74
C PHE A 59 -4.74 -12.14 0.48
N SER A 60 -5.59 -13.13 0.26
CA SER A 60 -5.15 -14.45 -0.20
C SER A 60 -4.69 -14.36 -1.65
N LEU A 61 -3.83 -15.29 -2.08
CA LEU A 61 -3.41 -15.35 -3.48
C LEU A 61 -4.60 -15.61 -4.44
N GLU A 62 -5.66 -16.28 -3.97
CA GLU A 62 -6.88 -16.46 -4.76
C GLU A 62 -7.61 -15.14 -4.98
N ASP A 63 -7.76 -14.32 -3.94
CA ASP A 63 -8.39 -13.00 -4.05
C ASP A 63 -7.58 -12.07 -4.94
N MET A 64 -6.24 -12.11 -4.84
CA MET A 64 -5.37 -11.36 -5.74
C MET A 64 -5.62 -11.72 -7.21
N ARG A 65 -5.77 -13.01 -7.55
CA ARG A 65 -6.07 -13.48 -8.92
C ARG A 65 -7.43 -13.05 -9.46
N ARG A 66 -8.39 -12.70 -8.59
CA ARG A 66 -9.71 -12.21 -9.03
C ARG A 66 -9.66 -10.76 -9.48
N VAL A 67 -8.60 -10.05 -9.12
CA VAL A 67 -8.41 -8.63 -9.43
C VAL A 67 -7.46 -8.41 -10.61
N VAL A 68 -6.38 -9.21 -10.72
CA VAL A 68 -5.36 -9.08 -11.78
C VAL A 68 -5.31 -10.26 -12.74
#